data_AF-A0A7W8DSD9-F1
#
_entry.id   AF-A0A7W8DSD9-F1
#
_cell.length_a   1.000
_cell.length_b   1.000
_cell.length_c   1.000
_cell.angle_alpha   90.00
_cell.angle_beta   90.00
_cell.angle_gamma   90.00
#
_symmetry.space_group_name_H-M   'P 1'
#
loop_
_entity.id
_entity.type
_entity.pdbx_description
1 polymer ?
#
loop_
_entity_poly.entity_id
_entity_poly.type
_entity_poly.pdbx_seq_one_letter_code
_entity_poly.pdbx_strand_id
1 'polypeptide(L)'
;MAKTPKTDRTTPIAFRLSDDKQRRLTALASAEGLSSGEYARELVLTKIDEHEIINQEVQQLRAEFQVFRSDFALAVEALLVAASNNHPLTAEQARQWVDDRIRRPSNLPRKA
;
A
#
# COMPACT_ATOMS: atom_id res chain seq x y z
N MET A 1 -15.85 -44.27 -6.99
CA MET A 1 -14.74 -43.95 -6.07
C MET A 1 -14.88 -42.49 -5.66
N ALA A 2 -15.25 -42.22 -4.41
CA ALA A 2 -15.40 -40.86 -3.91
C ALA A 2 -14.01 -40.24 -3.67
N LYS A 3 -13.71 -39.11 -4.31
CA LYS A 3 -12.50 -38.33 -4.03
C LYS A 3 -12.66 -37.71 -2.64
N THR A 4 -11.90 -38.20 -1.66
CA THR A 4 -11.79 -37.56 -0.35
C THR A 4 -11.18 -36.16 -0.52
N PRO A 5 -11.72 -35.13 0.15
CA PRO A 5 -11.18 -33.77 0.06
C PRO A 5 -9.77 -33.76 0.67
N LYS A 6 -8.82 -33.13 -0.03
CA LYS A 6 -7.48 -32.86 0.50
C LYS A 6 -7.66 -31.99 1.74
N THR A 7 -7.35 -32.55 2.90
CA THR A 7 -7.29 -31.81 4.15
C THR A 7 -6.12 -30.85 4.03
N ASP A 8 -6.39 -29.54 4.00
CA ASP A 8 -5.33 -28.54 4.01
C ASP A 8 -4.47 -28.75 5.26
N ARG A 9 -3.17 -28.95 5.06
CA ARG A 9 -2.22 -29.15 6.15
C ARG A 9 -2.11 -27.85 6.94
N THR A 10 -2.56 -27.85 8.18
CA THR A 10 -2.38 -26.73 9.11
C THR A 10 -1.13 -26.93 9.95
N THR A 11 -0.46 -25.83 10.32
CA THR A 11 0.71 -25.84 11.22
C THR A 11 0.37 -25.00 12.46
N PRO A 12 0.60 -25.50 13.69
CA PRO A 12 0.33 -24.74 14.90
C PRO A 12 1.31 -23.57 15.03
N ILE A 13 0.78 -22.39 15.36
CA ILE A 13 1.55 -21.20 15.71
C ILE A 13 1.19 -20.84 17.15
N ALA A 14 2.18 -20.70 18.02
CA ALA A 14 2.01 -20.35 19.42
C ALA A 14 2.85 -19.13 19.78
N PHE A 15 2.27 -18.22 20.55
CA PHE A 15 2.92 -17.02 21.05
C PHE A 15 2.46 -16.74 22.49
N ARG A 16 3.24 -15.95 23.22
CA ARG A 16 2.89 -15.52 24.58
C ARG A 16 2.24 -14.15 24.54
N LEU A 17 1.23 -13.95 25.39
CA LEU A 17 0.60 -12.66 25.63
C LEU A 17 0.93 -12.20 27.05
N SER A 18 1.01 -10.89 27.25
CA SER A 18 0.98 -10.33 28.60
C SER A 18 -0.39 -10.56 29.24
N ASP A 19 -0.45 -10.60 30.56
CA ASP A 19 -1.68 -10.88 31.30
C ASP A 19 -2.82 -9.91 30.95
N ASP A 20 -2.50 -8.62 30.74
CA ASP A 20 -3.49 -7.62 30.34
C ASP A 20 -4.09 -7.92 28.95
N LYS A 21 -3.26 -8.37 28.01
CA LYS A 21 -3.68 -8.70 26.64
C LYS A 21 -4.45 -10.02 26.61
N GLN A 22 -4.04 -10.99 27.41
CA GLN A 22 -4.75 -12.25 27.58
C GLN A 22 -6.17 -12.00 28.13
N ARG A 23 -6.31 -11.22 29.20
CA ARG A 23 -7.61 -10.87 29.78
C ARG A 23 -8.51 -10.16 28.77
N ARG A 24 -7.94 -9.21 28.02
CA ARG A 24 -8.68 -8.48 26.98
C ARG A 24 -9.13 -9.40 25.85
N LEU A 25 -8.27 -10.31 25.38
CA LEU A 25 -8.61 -11.29 24.35
C LEU A 25 -9.76 -12.18 24.82
N THR A 26 -9.71 -12.68 26.06
CA THR A 26 -10.77 -13.53 26.62
C THR A 26 -12.09 -12.79 26.77
N ALA A 27 -12.07 -11.52 27.20
CA ALA A 27 -13.29 -10.71 27.29
C ALA A 27 -13.94 -10.48 25.91
N LEU A 28 -13.14 -10.15 24.89
CA LEU A 28 -13.63 -9.96 23.52
C LEU A 28 -14.16 -11.27 22.92
N ALA A 29 -13.41 -12.36 23.06
CA ALA A 29 -13.84 -13.68 22.58
C ALA A 29 -15.17 -14.10 23.22
N SER A 30 -15.34 -13.88 24.52
CA SER A 30 -16.59 -14.17 25.22
C SER A 30 -17.76 -13.31 24.75
N ALA A 31 -17.53 -12.05 24.35
CA ALA A 31 -18.58 -11.18 23.82
C ALA A 31 -19.08 -11.65 22.45
N GLU A 32 -18.23 -12.29 21.66
CA GLU A 32 -18.51 -12.88 20.35
C GLU A 32 -18.97 -14.34 20.43
N GLY A 33 -19.02 -14.93 21.64
CA GLY A 33 -19.39 -16.35 21.83
C GLY A 33 -18.32 -17.35 21.37
N LEU A 34 -17.05 -16.93 21.26
CA LEU A 34 -15.93 -17.72 20.76
C LEU A 34 -14.95 -18.10 21.88
N SER A 35 -14.18 -19.16 21.68
CA SER A 35 -13.01 -19.41 22.53
C SER A 35 -11.90 -18.38 22.25
N SER A 36 -11.04 -18.13 23.25
CA SER A 36 -9.91 -17.20 23.06
C SER A 36 -8.97 -17.62 21.92
N GLY A 37 -8.84 -18.93 21.66
CA GLY A 37 -8.01 -19.45 20.57
C GLY A 37 -8.65 -19.24 19.18
N GLU A 38 -9.96 -19.49 19.06
CA GLU A 38 -10.71 -19.23 17.82
C GLU A 38 -10.70 -17.75 17.49
N TYR A 39 -11.01 -16.89 18.47
CA TYR A 39 -11.00 -15.45 18.27
C TYR A 39 -9.61 -14.91 17.91
N ALA A 40 -8.54 -15.43 18.56
CA ALA A 40 -7.16 -15.08 18.18
C ALA A 40 -6.82 -15.51 16.75
N ARG A 41 -7.28 -16.69 16.32
CA ARG A 41 -7.09 -17.17 14.96
C ARG A 41 -7.79 -16.26 13.96
N GLU A 42 -9.04 -15.87 14.21
CA GLU A 42 -9.78 -14.95 13.36
C GLU A 42 -9.08 -13.60 13.25
N LEU A 43 -8.66 -13.01 14.38
CA LEU A 43 -7.92 -11.76 14.38
C LEU A 43 -6.64 -11.83 13.55
N VAL A 44 -5.88 -12.94 13.63
CA VAL A 44 -4.66 -13.11 12.83
C VAL A 44 -5.00 -13.21 11.34
N LEU A 45 -6.02 -13.99 10.96
CA LEU A 45 -6.44 -14.12 9.57
C LEU A 45 -6.92 -12.78 9.01
N THR A 46 -7.78 -12.07 9.73
CA THR A 46 -8.25 -10.74 9.34
C THR A 46 -7.10 -9.77 9.17
N LYS A 47 -6.10 -9.79 10.04
CA LYS A 47 -4.94 -8.90 9.92
C LYS A 47 -4.03 -9.26 8.74
N ILE A 48 -3.94 -10.53 8.37
CA ILE A 48 -3.21 -10.96 7.17
C ILE A 48 -3.93 -10.45 5.93
N ASP A 49 -5.25 -10.65 5.85
CA ASP A 49 -6.06 -10.23 4.71
C ASP A 49 -6.07 -8.69 4.56
N GLU A 50 -6.25 -7.96 5.67
CA GLU A 50 -6.15 -6.49 5.69
C GLU A 50 -4.78 -6.01 5.21
N HIS A 51 -3.70 -6.68 5.61
CA HIS A 51 -2.36 -6.31 5.18
C HIS A 51 -2.16 -6.50 3.68
N GLU A 52 -2.72 -7.57 3.12
CA GLU A 52 -2.70 -7.80 1.67
C GLU A 52 -3.48 -6.71 0.92
N ILE A 53 -4.69 -6.39 1.35
CA ILE A 53 -5.53 -5.33 0.76
C ILE A 53 -4.79 -3.98 0.81
N ILE A 54 -4.27 -3.58 1.98
CA ILE A 54 -3.54 -2.32 2.13
C ILE A 54 -2.34 -2.27 1.20
N ASN A 55 -1.59 -3.37 1.07
CA ASN A 55 -0.45 -3.42 0.16
C ASN A 55 -0.89 -3.24 -1.30
N GLN A 56 -1.97 -3.89 -1.72
CA GLN A 56 -2.53 -3.74 -3.06
C GLN A 56 -2.98 -2.29 -3.33
N GLU A 57 -3.72 -1.68 -2.40
CA GLU A 57 -4.15 -0.27 -2.48
C GLU A 57 -2.95 0.68 -2.56
N VAL A 58 -1.91 0.45 -1.77
CA VAL A 58 -0.67 1.26 -1.81
C VAL A 58 0.02 1.12 -3.16
N GLN A 59 0.09 -0.08 -3.75
CA GLN A 59 0.67 -0.25 -5.09
C GLN A 59 -0.18 0.44 -6.16
N GLN A 60 -1.50 0.33 -6.07
CA GLN A 60 -2.42 1.02 -6.98
C GLN A 60 -2.24 2.53 -6.88
N LEU A 61 -2.25 3.09 -5.67
CA LEU A 61 -2.06 4.53 -5.45
C LEU A 61 -0.70 5.01 -5.97
N ARG A 62 0.36 4.21 -5.82
CA ARG A 62 1.67 4.51 -6.41
C ARG A 62 1.62 4.54 -7.93
N ALA A 63 0.90 3.62 -8.56
CA ALA A 63 0.73 3.60 -10.01
C ALA A 63 -0.05 4.83 -10.50
N GLU A 64 -1.19 5.13 -9.86
CA GLU A 64 -2.01 6.31 -10.16
C GLU A 64 -1.20 7.61 -9.98
N PHE A 65 -0.39 7.70 -8.92
CA PHE A 65 0.49 8.84 -8.70
C PHE A 65 1.55 8.99 -9.80
N GLN A 66 2.11 7.90 -10.34
CA GLN A 66 3.04 7.97 -11.47
C GLN A 66 2.37 8.43 -12.76
N VAL A 67 1.13 7.98 -13.02
CA VAL A 67 0.33 8.45 -14.16
C VAL A 67 0.05 9.94 -14.02
N PHE A 68 -0.50 10.37 -12.87
CA PHE A 68 -0.76 11.77 -12.59
C PHE A 68 0.49 12.64 -12.76
N ARG A 69 1.63 12.19 -12.24
CA ARG A 69 2.90 12.92 -12.36
C ARG A 69 3.34 13.08 -13.82
N SER A 70 3.06 12.08 -14.66
CA SER A 70 3.35 12.12 -16.09
C SER A 70 2.41 13.08 -16.82
N ASP A 71 1.12 13.05 -16.51
CA ASP A 71 0.13 13.96 -17.10
C ASP A 71 0.37 15.41 -16.68
N PHE A 72 0.68 15.63 -15.41
CA PHE A 72 1.05 16.94 -14.88
C PHE A 72 2.32 17.47 -15.53
N ALA A 73 3.33 16.62 -15.71
CA ALA A 73 4.55 16.97 -16.43
C ALA A 73 4.25 17.46 -17.87
N LEU A 74 3.38 16.76 -18.60
CA LEU A 74 2.97 17.16 -19.95
C LEU A 74 2.20 18.49 -19.95
N ALA A 75 1.29 18.68 -19.00
CA ALA A 75 0.54 19.94 -18.87
C ALA A 75 1.47 21.13 -18.59
N VAL A 76 2.47 20.94 -17.72
CA VAL A 76 3.48 21.97 -17.42
C VAL A 76 4.38 22.24 -18.62
N GLU A 77 4.79 21.21 -19.38
CA GLU A 77 5.56 21.38 -20.62
C GLU A 77 4.80 22.28 -21.62
N ALA A 78 3.51 22.02 -21.83
CA ALA A 78 2.66 22.82 -22.70
C ALA A 78 2.50 24.26 -22.19
N LEU A 79 2.30 24.43 -20.87
CA LEU A 79 2.16 25.75 -20.25
C LEU A 79 3.44 26.59 -20.39
N LEU A 80 4.61 25.98 -20.18
CA LEU A 80 5.91 26.66 -20.28
C LEU A 80 6.15 27.17 -21.70
N VAL A 81 5.82 26.38 -22.72
CA VAL A 81 5.91 26.82 -24.12
C VAL A 81 4.92 27.96 -24.39
N ALA A 82 3.66 27.82 -23.98
CA ALA A 82 2.61 28.82 -24.24
C ALA A 82 2.82 30.15 -23.49
N ALA A 83 3.39 30.13 -22.29
CA ALA A 83 3.60 31.32 -21.46
C ALA A 83 4.89 32.08 -21.83
N SER A 84 5.74 31.53 -22.71
CA SER A 84 7.07 32.04 -23.02
C SER A 84 7.11 33.26 -23.97
N ASN A 85 6.08 34.12 -23.92
CA ASN A 85 5.89 35.27 -24.82
C ASN A 85 7.06 36.27 -24.83
N ASN A 86 7.74 36.45 -23.69
CA ASN A 86 8.84 37.42 -23.58
C ASN A 86 10.23 36.79 -23.74
N HIS A 87 10.38 35.50 -23.44
CA HIS A 87 11.62 34.72 -23.54
C HIS A 87 11.24 33.33 -24.06
N PRO A 88 11.28 33.11 -25.39
CA PRO A 88 10.78 31.87 -25.99
C PRO A 88 11.54 30.67 -25.44
N LEU A 89 10.83 29.79 -24.74
CA LEU A 89 11.37 28.49 -24.36
C LEU A 89 11.06 27.54 -25.52
N THR A 90 12.09 26.85 -26.01
CA THR A 90 11.85 25.77 -26.97
C THR A 90 11.15 24.62 -26.26
N ALA A 91 10.40 23.80 -27.01
CA ALA A 91 9.78 22.59 -26.47
C ALA A 91 10.81 21.67 -25.80
N GLU A 92 12.03 21.62 -26.32
CA GLU A 92 13.13 20.84 -25.77
C GLU A 92 13.61 21.39 -24.41
N GLN A 93 13.69 22.71 -24.24
CA GLN A 93 14.03 23.34 -22.95
C GLN A 93 12.94 23.14 -21.89
N ALA A 94 11.67 23.24 -22.30
CA ALA A 94 10.53 22.98 -21.41
C ALA A 94 10.51 21.52 -20.95
N ARG A 95 10.75 20.58 -21.86
CA ARG A 95 10.86 19.15 -21.54
C ARG A 95 12.00 18.86 -20.57
N GLN A 96 13.19 19.40 -20.84
CA GLN A 96 14.37 19.21 -19.99
C GLN A 96 14.10 19.69 -18.54
N TRP A 97 13.45 20.85 -18.39
CA TRP A 97 13.07 21.38 -17.09
C TRP A 97 12.07 20.49 -16.35
N VAL A 98 11.05 20.02 -17.06
CA VAL A 98 10.02 19.11 -16.52
C VAL A 98 10.62 17.77 -16.09
N ASP A 99 11.56 17.23 -16.87
CA ASP A 99 12.25 15.99 -16.55
C ASP A 99 13.07 16.13 -15.26
N ASP A 100 13.79 17.24 -15.12
CA ASP A 100 14.65 17.48 -13.96
C ASP A 100 13.88 17.82 -12.68
N ARG A 101 12.68 18.41 -12.78
CA ARG A 101 11.92 18.92 -11.62
C ARG A 101 10.68 18.10 -11.26
N ILE A 102 10.07 17.42 -12.22
CA ILE A 102 8.78 16.72 -12.02
C ILE A 102 8.93 15.21 -12.25
N ARG A 103 9.58 14.78 -13.34
CA ARG A 103 9.69 13.34 -13.68
C ARG A 103 10.81 12.61 -12.96
N ARG A 104 11.86 13.29 -12.51
CA ARG A 104 12.83 12.71 -11.56
C ARG A 104 12.23 12.63 -10.15
N PRO A 105 12.17 11.44 -9.52
CA PRO A 105 11.82 11.34 -8.11
C PRO A 105 12.95 11.99 -7.29
N SER A 106 12.80 13.27 -6.96
CA SER A 106 13.75 14.02 -6.16
C SER A 106 13.68 13.53 -4.70
N ASN A 107 14.72 12.83 -4.25
CA ASN A 107 15.16 12.73 -2.86
C ASN A 107 14.09 12.38 -1.80
N LEU A 108 13.56 11.16 -1.82
CA LEU A 108 13.20 10.53 -0.54
C LEU A 108 14.49 9.91 0.04
N PRO A 109 14.89 10.23 1.28
CA PRO A 109 16.05 9.59 1.88
C PRO A 109 15.84 8.08 1.86
N ARG A 110 16.76 7.35 1.21
CA ARG A 110 16.86 5.91 1.41
C ARG A 110 17.18 5.73 2.89
N LYS A 111 16.22 5.21 3.67
CA LYS A 111 16.52 4.74 5.03
C LYS A 111 17.68 3.75 4.91
N ALA A 112 18.76 4.05 5.63
CA ALA A 112 19.84 3.12 5.93
C ALA A 112 19.32 1.98 6.81
#